data_AF-A0A2Z4IG41-F1
#
_entry.id   AF-A0A2Z4IG41-F1
#
_cell.length_a   1.000
_cell.length_b   1.000
_cell.length_c   1.000
_cell.angle_alpha   90.00
_cell.angle_beta   90.00
_cell.angle_gamma   90.00
#
_symmetry.space_group_name_H-M   'P 1'
#
loop_
_entity.id
_entity.type
_entity.pdbx_description
1 polymer ?
#
loop_
_entity_poly.entity_id
_entity_poly.type
_entity_poly.pdbx_seq_one_letter_code
_entity_poly.pdbx_strand_id
1 'polypeptide(L)'
;MPKGLKSFFKQELVLYKEKLARGHLREAWRHLERAHVLGQPYPYQHSEAHWLMLRFGFMIKDWTEIRGQILRLFVGGVKSFVGKVPVGNTGGANVPPLLPMEIPEDLKVIIDRFKK
;
A
#
# COMPACT_ATOMS: atom_id res chain seq x y z
N MET A 1 1.48 -6.37 12.69
CA MET A 1 2.29 -7.08 11.68
C MET A 1 3.38 -7.92 12.34
N PRO A 2 3.53 -9.22 12.01
CA PRO A 2 4.63 -10.08 12.44
C PRO A 2 6.02 -9.50 12.11
N LYS A 3 7.03 -9.76 12.94
CA LYS A 3 8.39 -9.19 12.75
C LYS A 3 9.00 -9.54 11.38
N GLY A 4 8.85 -10.78 10.92
CA GLY A 4 9.35 -11.22 9.63
C GLY A 4 8.70 -10.46 8.47
N LEU A 5 7.37 -10.42 8.44
CA LEU A 5 6.61 -9.66 7.44
C LEU A 5 6.92 -8.15 7.47
N LYS A 6 7.14 -7.57 8.66
CA LYS A 6 7.52 -6.16 8.82
C LYS A 6 8.86 -5.82 8.16
N SER A 7 9.76 -6.79 8.03
CA SER A 7 11.05 -6.57 7.36
C SER A 7 10.85 -6.40 5.86
N PHE A 8 9.98 -7.20 5.24
CA PHE A 8 9.62 -7.04 3.82
C PHE A 8 8.85 -5.76 3.54
N PHE A 9 7.91 -5.38 4.42
CA PHE A 9 7.23 -4.08 4.32
C PHE A 9 8.24 -2.92 4.33
N LYS A 10 9.20 -2.93 5.28
CA LYS A 10 10.25 -1.91 5.34
C LYS A 10 11.15 -1.93 4.10
N GLN A 11 11.45 -3.10 3.55
CA GLN A 11 12.26 -3.23 2.34
C GLN A 11 11.57 -2.57 1.14
N GLU A 12 10.26 -2.75 0.97
CA GLU A 12 9.50 -2.03 -0.05
C GLU A 12 9.58 -0.50 0.16
N LEU A 13 9.53 -0.02 1.40
CA LEU A 13 9.69 1.42 1.69
C LEU A 13 11.11 1.94 1.40
N VAL A 14 12.15 1.12 1.57
CA VAL A 14 13.53 1.47 1.19
C VAL A 14 13.63 1.57 -0.33
N LEU A 15 13.16 0.57 -1.05
CA LEU A 15 13.17 0.54 -2.51
C LEU A 15 12.35 1.69 -3.11
N TYR A 16 11.20 2.01 -2.53
CA TYR A 16 10.42 3.20 -2.85
C TYR A 16 11.29 4.46 -2.81
N LYS A 17 12.00 4.71 -1.71
CA LYS A 17 12.85 5.89 -1.53
C LYS A 17 14.01 5.90 -2.52
N GLU A 18 14.64 4.76 -2.76
CA GLU A 18 15.75 4.63 -3.72
C GLU A 18 15.30 4.95 -5.14
N LYS A 19 14.19 4.38 -5.59
CA LYS A 19 13.63 4.63 -6.92
C LYS A 19 13.18 6.07 -7.07
N LEU A 20 12.57 6.63 -6.03
CA LEU A 20 12.19 8.03 -6.00
C LEU A 20 13.42 8.96 -6.13
N ALA A 21 14.48 8.71 -5.36
CA ALA A 21 15.70 9.52 -5.41
C ALA A 21 16.37 9.50 -6.79
N ARG A 22 16.17 8.43 -7.57
CA ARG A 22 16.67 8.29 -8.95
C ARG A 22 15.68 8.83 -10.01
N GLY A 23 14.54 9.37 -9.60
CA GLY A 23 13.49 9.86 -10.52
C GLY A 23 12.66 8.75 -11.19
N HIS A 24 12.79 7.50 -10.75
CA HIS A 24 12.06 6.36 -11.32
C HIS A 24 10.65 6.27 -10.73
N LEU A 25 9.79 7.23 -11.07
CA LEU A 25 8.49 7.43 -10.43
C LEU A 25 7.56 6.21 -10.48
N ARG A 26 7.49 5.52 -11.63
CA ARG A 26 6.63 4.33 -11.79
C ARG A 26 7.09 3.17 -10.89
N GLU A 27 8.39 2.97 -10.77
CA GLU A 27 8.95 1.93 -9.89
C GLU A 27 8.76 2.31 -8.42
N ALA A 28 8.94 3.58 -8.08
CA ALA A 28 8.68 4.10 -6.74
C ALA A 28 7.21 3.86 -6.33
N TRP A 29 6.26 4.18 -7.22
CA TRP A 29 4.84 3.90 -6.99
C TRP A 29 4.56 2.41 -6.79
N ARG A 30 5.12 1.54 -7.65
CA ARG A 30 4.97 0.09 -7.53
C ARG A 30 5.41 -0.42 -6.15
N HIS A 31 6.47 0.11 -5.57
CA HIS A 31 6.91 -0.28 -4.23
C HIS A 31 5.94 0.19 -3.13
N LEU A 32 5.26 1.33 -3.30
CA LEU A 32 4.19 1.74 -2.39
C LEU A 32 2.97 0.81 -2.50
N GLU A 33 2.55 0.42 -3.70
CA GLU A 33 1.45 -0.54 -3.92
C GLU A 33 1.74 -1.88 -3.23
N ARG A 34 2.99 -2.36 -3.33
CA ARG A 34 3.43 -3.60 -2.69
C ARG A 34 3.47 -3.47 -1.17
N ALA A 35 3.99 -2.36 -0.64
CA ALA A 35 3.94 -2.06 0.78
C ALA A 35 2.50 -2.01 1.30
N HIS A 36 1.59 -1.40 0.54
CA HIS A 36 0.17 -1.40 0.85
C HIS A 36 -0.40 -2.82 0.94
N VAL A 37 -0.16 -3.68 -0.07
CA VAL A 37 -0.63 -5.08 -0.08
C VAL A 37 -0.09 -5.87 1.13
N LEU A 38 1.20 -5.75 1.45
CA LEU A 38 1.79 -6.36 2.65
C LEU A 38 1.17 -5.83 3.95
N GLY A 39 0.83 -4.53 3.97
CA GLY A 39 0.24 -3.81 5.09
C GLY A 39 -1.25 -4.03 5.28
N GLN A 40 -1.99 -4.52 4.26
CA GLN A 40 -3.46 -4.61 4.26
C GLN A 40 -4.09 -5.20 5.53
N PRO A 41 -3.60 -6.32 6.10
CA PRO A 41 -4.18 -6.90 7.31
C PRO A 41 -3.85 -6.13 8.60
N TYR A 42 -3.03 -5.08 8.53
CA TYR A 42 -2.46 -4.40 9.69
C TYR A 42 -2.72 -2.88 9.63
N PRO A 43 -3.69 -2.35 10.42
CA PRO A 43 -4.16 -0.97 10.29
C PRO A 43 -3.06 0.09 10.28
N TYR A 44 -2.07 -0.02 11.17
CA TYR A 44 -0.96 0.93 11.21
C TYR A 44 -0.15 0.94 9.91
N GLN A 45 0.30 -0.22 9.43
CA GLN A 45 1.12 -0.32 8.22
C GLN A 45 0.32 0.03 6.96
N HIS A 46 -0.96 -0.31 6.94
CA HIS A 46 -1.87 0.08 5.87
C HIS A 46 -2.03 1.61 5.78
N SER A 47 -2.30 2.27 6.91
CA SER A 47 -2.38 3.74 6.97
C SER A 47 -1.04 4.41 6.65
N GLU A 48 0.08 3.81 7.06
CA GLU A 48 1.43 4.28 6.70
C GLU A 48 1.64 4.25 5.18
N ALA A 49 1.24 3.17 4.50
CA ALA A 49 1.33 3.08 3.05
C ALA A 49 0.44 4.13 2.35
N HIS A 50 -0.81 4.30 2.78
CA HIS A 50 -1.70 5.34 2.26
C HIS A 50 -1.16 6.76 2.48
N TRP A 51 -0.56 7.03 3.65
CA TRP A 51 0.08 8.30 3.93
C TRP A 51 1.25 8.58 2.96
N LEU A 52 2.07 7.56 2.68
CA LEU A 52 3.17 7.70 1.72
C LEU A 52 2.67 7.85 0.28
N MET A 53 1.61 7.14 -0.11
CA MET A 53 0.93 7.33 -1.40
C MET A 53 0.37 8.75 -1.55
N LEU A 54 -0.25 9.30 -0.50
CA LEU A 54 -0.73 10.68 -0.50
C LEU A 54 0.42 11.67 -0.72
N ARG A 55 1.52 11.50 0.01
CA ARG A 55 2.72 12.34 -0.16
C ARG A 55 3.31 12.21 -1.57
N PHE A 56 3.27 11.01 -2.14
CA PHE A 56 3.69 10.77 -3.51
C PHE A 56 2.80 11.53 -4.51
N GLY A 57 1.47 11.44 -4.35
CA GLY A 57 0.51 12.19 -5.15
C GLY A 57 0.78 13.70 -5.15
N PHE A 58 1.06 14.29 -3.99
CA PHE A 58 1.46 15.70 -3.89
C PHE A 58 2.74 16.02 -4.66
N MET A 59 3.75 15.16 -4.56
CA MET A 59 5.03 15.34 -5.24
C MET A 59 4.90 15.30 -6.77
N ILE A 60 4.10 14.36 -7.30
CA ILE A 60 3.87 14.24 -8.75
C ILE A 60 2.70 15.10 -9.25
N LYS A 61 2.06 15.88 -8.36
CA LYS A 61 0.90 16.73 -8.63
C LYS A 61 -0.31 15.98 -9.20
N ASP A 62 -0.50 14.73 -8.78
CA ASP A 62 -1.66 13.92 -9.15
C ASP A 62 -2.84 14.20 -8.21
N TRP A 63 -3.74 15.08 -8.65
CA TRP A 63 -4.92 15.47 -7.88
C TRP A 63 -5.95 14.35 -7.71
N THR A 64 -6.00 13.40 -8.64
CA THR A 64 -6.88 12.23 -8.54
C THR A 64 -6.41 11.37 -7.38
N GLU A 65 -5.09 11.12 -7.32
CA GLU A 65 -4.48 10.33 -6.26
C GLU A 65 -4.58 11.01 -4.89
N ILE A 66 -4.32 12.31 -4.81
CA ILE A 66 -4.43 13.09 -3.56
C ILE A 66 -5.84 12.95 -2.96
N ARG A 67 -6.89 13.16 -3.76
CA ARG A 67 -8.28 13.07 -3.29
C ARG A 67 -8.63 11.64 -2.88
N GLY A 68 -8.21 10.65 -3.67
CA GLY A 68 -8.44 9.23 -3.37
C GLY A 68 -7.81 8.80 -2.06
N GLN A 69 -6.56 9.20 -1.80
CA GLN A 69 -5.85 8.84 -0.59
C GLN A 69 -6.40 9.55 0.66
N ILE A 70 -6.82 10.81 0.54
CA ILE A 70 -7.53 11.51 1.62
C ILE A 70 -8.81 10.74 1.98
N LEU A 71 -9.63 10.36 0.99
CA LEU A 71 -10.84 9.59 1.24
C LEU A 71 -10.54 8.24 1.91
N ARG A 72 -9.50 7.53 1.45
CA ARG A 72 -9.10 6.24 2.02
C ARG A 72 -8.61 6.37 3.47
N LEU A 73 -7.82 7.39 3.78
CA LEU A 73 -7.33 7.64 5.14
C LEU A 73 -8.43 8.02 6.14
N PHE A 74 -9.37 8.91 5.74
CA PHE A 74 -10.36 9.48 6.67
C PHE A 74 -11.70 8.75 6.67
N VAL A 75 -12.13 8.20 5.53
CA VAL A 75 -13.48 7.61 5.36
C VAL A 75 -13.41 6.09 5.20
N GLY A 76 -12.46 5.59 4.41
CA GLY A 76 -12.27 4.15 4.19
C GLY A 76 -11.65 3.42 5.39
N GLY A 77 -10.62 4.00 6.02
CA GLY A 77 -9.81 3.35 7.05
C GLY A 77 -10.51 3.01 8.36
N VAL A 78 -11.68 3.61 8.66
CA VAL A 78 -12.41 3.31 9.92
C VAL A 78 -13.56 2.32 9.69
N LYS A 79 -14.29 2.44 8.57
CA LYS A 79 -15.44 1.57 8.27
C LYS A 79 -15.05 0.28 7.54
N SER A 80 -14.01 0.29 6.70
CA SER A 80 -13.63 -0.90 5.91
C SER A 80 -12.89 -1.97 6.72
N PHE A 81 -12.24 -1.61 7.84
CA PHE A 81 -11.60 -2.59 8.73
C PHE A 81 -12.59 -3.42 9.55
N VAL A 82 -13.87 -3.03 9.59
CA VAL A 82 -14.94 -3.77 10.27
C VAL A 82 -15.48 -4.93 9.41
N GLY A 83 -15.02 -5.10 8.17
CA GLY A 83 -15.39 -6.18 7.25
C GLY A 83 -14.20 -6.97 6.67
N LYS A 84 -14.46 -7.82 5.67
CA LYS A 84 -13.41 -8.51 4.90
C LYS A 84 -12.53 -7.46 4.19
N VAL A 85 -11.27 -7.36 4.61
CA VAL A 85 -10.26 -6.55 3.91
C VAL A 85 -10.08 -7.12 2.50
N PRO A 86 -10.26 -6.32 1.43
CA PRO A 86 -10.08 -6.77 0.05
C PRO A 86 -8.59 -7.06 -0.18
N VAL A 87 -8.23 -8.33 -0.27
CA VAL A 87 -6.84 -8.75 -0.40
C VAL A 87 -6.31 -8.44 -1.81
N GLY A 88 -5.04 -8.04 -1.89
CA GLY A 88 -4.33 -7.80 -3.15
C GLY A 88 -4.61 -6.45 -3.80
N ASN A 89 -5.59 -5.68 -3.32
CA ASN A 89 -5.85 -4.31 -3.78
C ASN A 89 -4.59 -3.45 -3.66
N THR A 90 -4.19 -2.75 -4.72
CA THR A 90 -2.95 -1.96 -4.74
C THR A 90 -3.07 -0.62 -4.01
N GLY A 91 -4.29 -0.16 -3.71
CA GLY A 91 -4.53 1.03 -2.89
C GLY A 91 -4.59 2.35 -3.64
N GLY A 92 -4.30 2.37 -4.95
CA GLY A 92 -4.38 3.57 -5.79
C GLY A 92 -5.80 4.11 -5.95
N ALA A 93 -5.92 5.38 -6.32
CA ALA A 93 -7.21 6.03 -6.58
C ALA A 93 -7.88 5.56 -7.88
N ASN A 94 -7.12 4.91 -8.77
CA ASN A 94 -7.59 4.32 -10.02
C ASN A 94 -8.27 2.95 -9.87
N VAL A 95 -8.24 2.35 -8.67
CA VAL A 95 -8.90 1.05 -8.40
C VAL A 95 -10.00 1.22 -7.35
N PRO A 96 -11.16 0.54 -7.49
CA PRO A 96 -12.21 0.59 -6.47
C PRO A 96 -11.68 0.10 -5.10
N PRO A 97 -12.08 0.71 -3.97
CA PRO A 97 -11.52 0.41 -2.66
C PRO A 97 -11.77 -1.03 -2.19
N LEU A 98 -12.91 -1.60 -2.58
CA LEU A 98 -13.38 -2.92 -2.16
C LEU A 98 -13.11 -4.02 -3.19
N LEU A 99 -12.44 -3.71 -4.30
CA LEU A 99 -12.12 -4.69 -5.34
C LEU A 99 -11.02 -5.64 -4.85
N PRO A 100 -11.28 -6.95 -4.66
CA PRO A 100 -10.23 -7.93 -4.45
C PRO A 100 -9.41 -8.07 -5.73
N MET A 101 -8.10 -8.24 -5.58
CA MET A 101 -7.18 -8.39 -6.71
C MET A 101 -6.20 -9.53 -6.42
N GLU A 102 -5.56 -10.04 -7.47
CA GLU A 102 -4.51 -11.05 -7.30
C GLU A 102 -3.32 -10.46 -6.55
N ILE A 103 -2.82 -11.20 -5.56
CA ILE A 103 -1.56 -10.85 -4.89
C ILE A 103 -0.42 -11.29 -5.81
N PRO A 104 0.57 -10.43 -6.08
CA PRO A 104 1.79 -10.84 -6.76
C PRO A 104 2.41 -12.08 -6.09
N GLU A 105 2.80 -13.08 -6.88
CA GLU A 105 3.20 -14.39 -6.36
C GLU A 105 4.35 -14.29 -5.33
N ASP A 106 5.30 -13.39 -5.57
CA ASP A 106 6.40 -13.14 -4.64
C ASP A 106 5.94 -12.59 -3.28
N LEU A 107 4.94 -11.70 -3.27
CA LEU A 107 4.32 -11.22 -2.03
C LEU A 107 3.45 -12.29 -1.37
N LYS A 108 2.77 -13.12 -2.15
CA LYS A 108 1.93 -14.20 -1.65
C LYS A 108 2.75 -15.21 -0.86
N VAL A 109 3.89 -15.65 -1.40
CA VAL A 109 4.84 -16.53 -0.71
C VAL A 109 5.33 -15.92 0.61
N ILE A 110 5.63 -14.62 0.63
CA ILE A 110 6.04 -13.90 1.84
C ILE A 110 4.91 -13.87 2.86
N ILE A 111 3.70 -13.47 2.45
CA ILE A 111 2.53 -13.37 3.30
C ILE A 111 2.19 -14.73 3.91
N ASP A 112 2.13 -15.78 3.10
CA ASP A 112 1.77 -17.14 3.55
C ASP A 112 2.80 -17.70 4.53
N ARG A 113 4.09 -17.36 4.38
CA ARG A 113 5.14 -17.72 5.34
C ARG A 113 4.92 -17.12 6.74
N PHE A 114 4.27 -15.96 6.84
CA PHE A 114 4.06 -15.25 8.10
C PHE A 114 2.59 -15.13 8.53
N LYS A 115 1.66 -15.75 7.77
CA LYS A 115 0.31 -16.01 8.23
C LYS A 115 0.41 -16.97 9.40
N LYS A 116 -0.21 -16.59 10.53
CA LYS A 116 -0.48 -17.51 11.63
C LYS A 116 -1.80 -18.21 11.35
#